data_AF-A0A7V4ARY2-F1
#
_entry.id   AF-A0A7V4ARY2-F1
#
_cell.length_a   1.000
_cell.length_b   1.000
_cell.length_c   1.000
_cell.angle_alpha   90.00
_cell.angle_beta   90.00
_cell.angle_gamma   90.00
#
_symmetry.space_group_name_H-M   'P 1'
#
loop_
_entity.id
_entity.type
_entity.pdbx_description
1 polymer ?
#
loop_
_entity_poly.entity_id
_entity_poly.type
_entity_poly.pdbx_seq_one_letter_code
_entity_poly.pdbx_strand_id
1 'polypeptide(L)'
;MKIGIQTNIWSQERHEKDLDGLLRDARAAGFDGIEIGAHRVDLTQPDALRARLAQHGLQVSALHIHGDLADADQAIALAARAQVVSAFARHIGAPYVALSGKPREHKSDDDLAREAQLLNHIGYVCSANGARLLYHNHYWEIENDYRELRYLVEHTDAARVSLLLPYAPSDRSHPGIGTERLADPERAFLRKSERGW
;
A
#
# COMPACT_ATOMS: atom_id res chain seq x y z
N MET A 1 3.05 -15.11 8.78
CA MET A 1 1.64 -14.84 8.42
C MET A 1 1.36 -15.35 7.01
N LYS A 2 0.22 -16.02 6.80
CA LYS A 2 -0.22 -16.44 5.45
C LYS A 2 -1.27 -15.50 4.87
N ILE A 3 -2.26 -15.09 5.69
CA ILE A 3 -3.36 -14.22 5.25
C ILE A 3 -3.62 -13.15 6.32
N GLY A 4 -3.70 -11.90 5.90
CA GLY A 4 -4.07 -10.77 6.76
C GLY A 4 -5.33 -10.06 6.27
N ILE A 5 -5.94 -9.28 7.16
CA ILE A 5 -7.09 -8.44 6.86
C ILE A 5 -6.78 -6.97 7.13
N GLN A 6 -7.18 -6.07 6.22
CA GLN A 6 -7.04 -4.65 6.45
C GLN A 6 -8.15 -4.13 7.37
N THR A 7 -7.76 -3.49 8.48
CA THR A 7 -8.70 -3.10 9.52
C THR A 7 -9.34 -1.74 9.31
N ASN A 8 -8.89 -0.96 8.32
CA ASN A 8 -9.48 0.35 8.01
C ASN A 8 -10.96 0.26 7.58
N ILE A 9 -11.47 -0.93 7.24
CA ILE A 9 -12.90 -1.16 6.98
C ILE A 9 -13.78 -0.97 8.24
N TRP A 10 -13.20 -1.06 9.44
CA TRP A 10 -13.90 -0.77 10.69
C TRP A 10 -13.82 0.71 11.06
N SER A 11 -14.84 1.18 11.80
CA SER A 11 -14.93 2.57 12.25
C SER A 11 -13.77 2.99 13.16
N GLN A 12 -13.56 4.31 13.26
CA GLN A 12 -12.61 4.88 14.22
C GLN A 12 -12.93 4.45 15.65
N GLU A 13 -14.20 4.53 16.03
CA GLU A 13 -14.66 4.13 17.35
C GLU A 13 -14.31 2.68 17.67
N ARG A 14 -14.39 1.76 16.70
CA ARG A 14 -14.01 0.36 16.93
C ARG A 14 -12.52 0.24 17.27
N HIS A 15 -11.65 0.97 16.58
CA HIS A 15 -10.22 0.95 16.87
C HIS A 15 -9.88 1.58 18.22
N GLU A 16 -10.60 2.63 18.62
CA GLU A 16 -10.31 3.36 19.86
C GLU A 16 -10.88 2.67 21.10
N LYS A 17 -12.11 2.15 21.02
CA LYS A 17 -12.84 1.62 22.17
C LYS A 17 -12.84 0.10 22.28
N ASP A 18 -12.64 -0.63 21.17
CA ASP A 18 -12.73 -2.09 21.15
C ASP A 18 -11.74 -2.73 20.15
N LEU A 19 -10.46 -2.33 20.25
CA LEU A 19 -9.41 -2.96 19.44
C LEU A 19 -9.29 -4.46 19.74
N ASP A 20 -9.42 -4.87 21.01
CA ASP A 20 -9.32 -6.27 21.40
C ASP A 20 -10.47 -7.13 20.86
N GLY A 21 -11.69 -6.59 20.78
CA GLY A 21 -12.78 -7.25 20.06
C GLY A 21 -12.47 -7.40 18.57
N LEU A 22 -11.97 -6.34 17.92
CA LEU A 22 -11.58 -6.40 16.50
C LEU A 22 -10.51 -7.46 16.24
N LEU A 23 -9.45 -7.51 17.05
CA LEU A 23 -8.36 -8.49 16.91
C LEU A 23 -8.85 -9.92 17.15
N ARG A 24 -9.72 -10.11 18.15
CA ARG A 24 -10.35 -11.40 18.41
C ARG A 24 -11.24 -11.85 17.24
N ASP A 25 -12.02 -10.95 16.65
CA ASP A 25 -12.86 -11.23 15.48
C ASP A 25 -11.98 -11.64 14.28
N ALA A 26 -10.88 -10.92 14.03
CA ALA A 26 -9.93 -11.26 12.97
C ALA A 26 -9.32 -12.65 13.18
N ARG A 27 -8.91 -12.98 14.41
CA ARG A 27 -8.37 -14.31 14.73
C ARG A 27 -9.42 -15.41 14.57
N ALA A 28 -10.64 -15.18 15.05
CA ALA A 28 -11.75 -16.12 14.95
C ALA A 28 -12.16 -16.39 13.50
N ALA A 29 -12.03 -15.38 12.62
CA ALA A 29 -12.24 -15.51 11.18
C ALA A 29 -11.11 -16.26 10.44
N GLY A 30 -10.03 -16.64 11.13
CA GLY A 30 -8.93 -17.42 10.57
C GLY A 30 -7.79 -16.59 9.98
N PHE A 31 -7.75 -15.28 10.23
CA PHE A 31 -6.60 -14.45 9.84
C PHE A 31 -5.39 -14.71 10.75
N ASP A 32 -4.20 -14.62 10.15
CA ASP A 32 -2.91 -14.73 10.83
C ASP A 32 -2.36 -13.34 11.24
N GLY A 33 -2.97 -12.27 10.74
CA GLY A 33 -2.56 -10.91 11.05
C GLY A 33 -3.44 -9.85 10.41
N ILE A 34 -3.00 -8.61 10.53
CA ILE A 34 -3.73 -7.43 10.12
C ILE A 34 -2.86 -6.43 9.37
N GLU A 35 -3.46 -5.67 8.46
CA GLU A 35 -2.95 -4.36 8.06
C GLU A 35 -3.75 -3.29 8.81
N ILE A 36 -3.07 -2.30 9.40
CA ILE A 36 -3.72 -1.24 10.18
C ILE A 36 -3.23 0.13 9.76
N GLY A 37 -4.14 1.11 9.71
CA GLY A 37 -3.76 2.50 9.47
C GLY A 37 -2.85 3.03 10.58
N ALA A 38 -1.73 3.66 10.22
CA ALA A 38 -0.83 4.29 11.19
C ALA A 38 -1.51 5.43 11.99
N HIS A 39 -2.64 5.94 11.52
CA HIS A 39 -3.49 6.92 12.22
C HIS A 39 -4.44 6.28 13.25
N ARG A 40 -4.54 4.94 13.29
CA ARG A 40 -5.36 4.17 14.23
C ARG A 40 -4.60 3.71 15.47
N VAL A 41 -3.31 4.00 15.55
CA VAL A 41 -2.42 3.52 16.61
C VAL A 41 -1.64 4.67 17.22
N ASP A 42 -1.33 4.56 18.50
CA ASP A 42 -0.41 5.48 19.17
C ASP A 42 1.03 5.09 18.80
N LEU A 43 1.63 5.87 17.89
CA LEU A 43 3.00 5.64 17.42
C LEU A 43 4.06 5.86 18.51
N THR A 44 3.69 6.37 19.68
CA THR A 44 4.59 6.51 20.84
C THR A 44 4.59 5.28 21.75
N GLN A 45 3.65 4.34 21.56
CA GLN A 45 3.48 3.15 22.41
C GLN A 45 3.56 1.84 21.61
N PRO A 46 4.68 1.53 20.94
CA PRO A 46 4.78 0.34 20.11
C PRO A 46 4.67 -0.97 20.90
N ASP A 47 5.15 -1.00 22.16
CA ASP A 47 5.02 -2.18 23.02
C ASP A 47 3.57 -2.50 23.38
N ALA A 48 2.72 -1.48 23.52
CA ALA A 48 1.30 -1.67 23.84
C ALA A 48 0.54 -2.35 22.70
N LEU A 49 0.84 -1.99 21.45
CA LEU A 49 0.27 -2.67 20.29
C LEU A 49 0.87 -4.07 20.13
N ARG A 50 2.18 -4.23 20.28
CA ARG A 50 2.86 -5.53 20.17
C ARG A 50 2.32 -6.54 21.19
N ALA A 51 2.12 -6.12 22.43
CA ALA A 51 1.56 -6.97 23.48
C ALA A 51 0.13 -7.41 23.15
N ARG A 52 -0.73 -6.49 22.69
CA ARG A 52 -2.10 -6.81 22.27
C ARG A 52 -2.12 -7.79 21.10
N LEU A 53 -1.32 -7.57 20.06
CA LEU A 53 -1.19 -8.49 18.94
C LEU A 53 -0.76 -9.90 19.38
N ALA A 54 0.21 -10.00 20.30
CA ALA A 54 0.67 -11.26 20.85
C ALA A 54 -0.44 -12.00 21.64
N GLN A 55 -1.27 -11.28 22.40
CA GLN A 55 -2.40 -11.85 23.13
C GLN A 55 -3.42 -12.53 22.21
N HIS A 56 -3.63 -11.98 21.01
CA HIS A 56 -4.57 -12.54 20.01
C HIS A 56 -3.88 -13.47 19.00
N GLY A 57 -2.57 -13.70 19.12
CA GLY A 57 -1.81 -14.53 18.18
C GLY A 57 -1.78 -13.98 16.75
N LEU A 58 -1.76 -12.65 16.61
CA LEU A 58 -1.77 -11.94 15.31
C LEU A 58 -0.45 -11.22 15.06
N GLN A 59 -0.13 -11.02 13.77
CA GLN A 59 1.00 -10.20 13.30
C GLN A 59 0.48 -8.95 12.57
N VAL A 60 1.35 -7.97 12.31
CA VAL A 60 1.02 -6.85 11.41
C VAL A 60 1.74 -7.05 10.07
N SER A 61 1.01 -7.00 8.95
CA SER A 61 1.57 -7.06 7.59
C SER A 61 2.17 -5.73 7.22
N ALA A 62 1.37 -4.68 7.33
CA ALA A 62 1.73 -3.34 6.95
C ALA A 62 1.08 -2.30 7.88
N LEU A 63 1.76 -1.17 8.03
CA LEU A 63 1.15 0.06 8.53
C LEU A 63 0.78 0.95 7.35
N HIS A 64 -0.49 1.33 7.25
CA HIS A 64 -0.98 2.14 6.14
C HIS A 64 -0.93 3.64 6.45
N ILE A 65 -0.25 4.41 5.61
CA ILE A 65 -0.25 5.87 5.59
C ILE A 65 -0.91 6.38 4.31
N HIS A 66 -1.52 7.56 4.39
CA HIS A 66 -2.16 8.21 3.25
C HIS A 66 -1.58 9.62 3.16
N GLY A 67 -1.40 10.14 1.95
CA GLY A 67 -0.88 11.48 1.75
C GLY A 67 -1.24 12.05 0.38
N ASP A 68 -1.26 13.37 0.29
CA ASP A 68 -1.22 14.04 -1.01
C ASP A 68 0.23 14.04 -1.50
N LEU A 69 0.49 13.35 -2.61
CA LEU A 69 1.83 13.20 -3.15
C LEU A 69 2.26 14.38 -4.02
N ALA A 70 1.29 15.18 -4.47
CA ALA A 70 1.54 16.24 -5.44
C ALA A 70 1.62 17.63 -4.79
N ASP A 71 1.07 17.78 -3.58
CA ASP A 71 1.24 18.96 -2.73
C ASP A 71 2.62 18.95 -2.02
N ALA A 72 3.41 20.01 -2.20
CA ALA A 72 4.80 20.05 -1.76
C ALA A 72 4.96 20.02 -0.23
N ASP A 73 4.10 20.73 0.50
CA ASP A 73 4.16 20.78 1.96
C ASP A 73 3.73 19.44 2.56
N GLN A 74 2.67 18.82 2.01
CA GLN A 74 2.27 17.48 2.41
C GLN A 74 3.30 16.41 2.03
N ALA A 75 4.02 16.55 0.92
CA ALA A 75 5.09 15.62 0.54
C ALA A 75 6.22 15.58 1.57
N ILE A 76 6.66 16.75 2.07
CA ILE A 76 7.67 16.85 3.14
C ILE A 76 7.15 16.21 4.43
N ALA A 77 5.93 16.56 4.83
CA ALA A 77 5.29 15.99 6.01
C ALA A 77 5.11 14.47 5.91
N LEU A 78 4.82 13.96 4.72
CA LEU A 78 4.65 12.54 4.44
C LEU A 78 5.96 11.77 4.58
N ALA A 79 7.07 12.31 4.07
CA ALA A 79 8.39 11.70 4.26
C ALA A 79 8.78 11.63 5.75
N ALA A 80 8.55 12.71 6.51
CA ALA A 80 8.76 12.72 7.95
C ALA A 80 7.86 11.70 8.67
N ARG A 81 6.59 11.59 8.26
CA ARG A 81 5.66 10.58 8.79
C ARG A 81 6.13 9.16 8.48
N ALA A 82 6.62 8.90 7.27
CA ALA A 82 7.13 7.59 6.88
C ALA A 82 8.35 7.18 7.70
N GLN A 83 9.21 8.13 8.10
CA GLN A 83 10.32 7.86 9.02
C GLN A 83 9.80 7.35 10.37
N VAL A 84 8.83 8.06 10.98
CA VAL A 84 8.25 7.65 12.28
C VAL A 84 7.54 6.30 12.17
N VAL A 85 6.73 6.11 11.12
CA VAL A 85 5.94 4.90 10.92
C VAL A 85 6.82 3.70 10.62
N SER A 86 7.89 3.84 9.83
CA SER A 86 8.81 2.73 9.54
C SER A 86 9.66 2.33 10.74
N ALA A 87 10.05 3.28 11.59
CA ALA A 87 10.69 2.97 12.87
C ALA A 87 9.73 2.21 13.81
N PHE A 88 8.46 2.63 13.89
CA PHE A 88 7.43 1.91 14.64
C PHE A 88 7.18 0.51 14.06
N ALA A 89 7.08 0.38 12.73
CA ALA A 89 6.91 -0.88 12.02
C ALA A 89 8.01 -1.88 12.40
N ARG A 90 9.27 -1.44 12.37
CA ARG A 90 10.43 -2.23 12.81
C ARG A 90 10.23 -2.76 14.25
N HIS A 91 9.80 -1.90 15.17
CA HIS A 91 9.65 -2.27 16.59
C HIS A 91 8.58 -3.34 16.84
N ILE A 92 7.49 -3.30 16.06
CA ILE A 92 6.40 -4.27 16.15
C ILE A 92 6.60 -5.49 15.22
N GLY A 93 7.70 -5.52 14.45
CA GLY A 93 8.00 -6.59 13.50
C GLY A 93 7.14 -6.58 12.23
N ALA A 94 6.57 -5.43 11.85
CA ALA A 94 5.84 -5.26 10.60
C ALA A 94 6.83 -5.07 9.43
N PRO A 95 6.80 -5.93 8.40
CA PRO A 95 7.76 -5.87 7.29
C PRO A 95 7.50 -4.73 6.30
N TYR A 96 6.30 -4.15 6.30
CA TYR A 96 5.88 -3.21 5.26
C TYR A 96 5.30 -1.92 5.83
N VAL A 97 5.47 -0.84 5.05
CA VAL A 97 4.68 0.38 5.14
C VAL A 97 3.89 0.48 3.85
N ALA A 98 2.56 0.50 3.94
CA ALA A 98 1.70 0.77 2.80
C ALA A 98 1.45 2.27 2.69
N LEU A 99 1.50 2.81 1.47
CA LEU A 99 1.24 4.22 1.18
C LEU A 99 0.26 4.33 0.03
N SER A 100 -0.77 5.15 0.20
CA SER A 100 -1.65 5.54 -0.90
C SER A 100 -1.71 7.05 -1.09
N GLY A 101 -1.91 7.47 -2.35
CA GLY A 101 -2.14 8.86 -2.72
C GLY A 101 -3.59 9.33 -2.53
N LYS A 102 -3.84 10.57 -2.92
CA LYS A 102 -5.19 11.13 -3.13
C LYS A 102 -5.49 11.24 -4.63
N PRO A 103 -6.76 11.17 -5.05
CA PRO A 103 -7.12 11.40 -6.44
C PRO A 103 -6.81 12.85 -6.81
N ARG A 104 -6.31 13.05 -8.04
CA ARG A 104 -6.11 14.38 -8.62
C ARG A 104 -6.43 14.33 -10.09
N GLU A 105 -7.32 15.21 -10.53
CA GLU A 105 -7.66 15.31 -11.95
C GLU A 105 -6.49 15.91 -12.74
N HIS A 106 -6.31 15.43 -13.97
CA HIS A 106 -5.36 15.98 -14.93
C HIS A 106 -3.90 16.06 -14.46
N LYS A 107 -3.38 15.03 -13.79
CA LYS A 107 -1.95 14.96 -13.42
C LYS A 107 -1.06 15.11 -14.66
N SER A 108 -0.23 16.15 -14.66
CA SER A 108 0.81 16.36 -15.67
C SER A 108 1.92 15.32 -15.53
N ASP A 109 2.79 15.20 -16.55
CA ASP A 109 3.99 14.36 -16.44
C ASP A 109 4.91 14.85 -15.31
N ASP A 110 4.96 16.16 -15.05
CA ASP A 110 5.73 16.74 -13.94
C ASP A 110 5.13 16.40 -12.56
N ASP A 111 3.81 16.25 -12.45
CA ASP A 111 3.17 15.73 -11.24
C ASP A 111 3.61 14.28 -11.01
N LEU A 112 3.49 13.42 -12.04
CA LEU A 112 3.88 12.00 -11.94
C LEU A 112 5.37 11.83 -11.65
N ALA A 113 6.23 12.66 -12.24
CA ALA A 113 7.67 12.68 -11.96
C ALA A 113 7.96 13.00 -10.48
N ARG A 114 7.28 14.01 -9.92
CA ARG A 114 7.41 14.36 -8.50
C ARG A 114 6.88 13.27 -7.58
N GLU A 115 5.76 12.64 -7.92
CA GLU A 115 5.23 11.49 -7.17
C GLU A 115 6.23 10.32 -7.17
N ALA A 116 6.78 9.95 -8.32
CA ALA A 116 7.78 8.89 -8.41
C ALA A 116 9.05 9.20 -7.61
N GLN A 117 9.54 10.44 -7.66
CA GLN A 117 10.68 10.90 -6.85
C GLN A 117 10.39 10.81 -5.34
N LEU A 118 9.20 11.24 -4.91
CA LEU A 118 8.76 11.16 -3.52
C LEU A 118 8.66 9.71 -3.05
N LEU A 119 8.06 8.82 -3.86
CA LEU A 119 7.96 7.39 -3.55
C LEU A 119 9.34 6.74 -3.42
N ASN A 120 10.29 7.09 -4.29
CA ASN A 120 11.68 6.62 -4.19
C ASN A 120 12.35 7.08 -2.90
N HIS A 121 12.10 8.33 -2.49
CA HIS A 121 12.63 8.88 -1.24
C HIS A 121 12.02 8.19 -0.02
N ILE A 122 10.69 8.03 0.01
CA ILE A 122 9.98 7.32 1.08
C ILE A 122 10.42 5.86 1.14
N GLY A 123 10.59 5.20 0.00
CA GLY A 123 11.09 3.82 -0.07
C GLY A 123 12.48 3.67 0.54
N TYR A 124 13.38 4.63 0.29
CA TYR A 124 14.68 4.71 0.96
C TYR A 124 14.54 4.85 2.48
N VAL A 125 13.69 5.78 2.95
CA VAL A 125 13.40 6.00 4.38
C VAL A 125 12.87 4.75 5.07
N CYS A 126 11.91 4.05 4.44
CA CYS A 126 11.38 2.81 4.97
C CYS A 126 12.47 1.73 5.04
N SER A 127 13.26 1.56 3.95
CA SER A 127 14.31 0.55 3.88
C SER A 127 15.39 0.78 4.93
N ALA A 128 15.76 2.02 5.23
CA ALA A 128 16.72 2.37 6.28
C ALA A 128 16.25 1.91 7.68
N ASN A 129 14.94 1.83 7.89
CA ASN A 129 14.36 1.31 9.13
C ASN A 129 14.08 -0.21 9.09
N GLY A 130 14.32 -0.88 7.97
CA GLY A 130 14.09 -2.32 7.82
C GLY A 130 12.67 -2.70 7.40
N ALA A 131 11.91 -1.75 6.84
CA ALA A 131 10.61 -2.00 6.22
C ALA A 131 10.66 -1.74 4.70
N ARG A 132 9.84 -2.44 3.92
CA ARG A 132 9.69 -2.16 2.48
C ARG A 132 8.45 -1.30 2.23
N LEU A 133 8.58 -0.28 1.37
CA LEU A 133 7.43 0.52 0.96
C LEU A 133 6.58 -0.25 -0.06
N LEU A 134 5.28 -0.29 0.18
CA LEU A 134 4.27 -0.76 -0.77
C LEU A 134 3.37 0.40 -1.18
N TYR A 135 3.35 0.76 -2.45
CA TYR A 135 2.42 1.73 -2.99
C TYR A 135 1.08 1.05 -3.31
N HIS A 136 0.03 1.46 -2.60
CA HIS A 136 -1.34 0.99 -2.77
C HIS A 136 -2.05 1.87 -3.79
N ASN A 137 -2.17 1.37 -5.03
CA ASN A 137 -2.93 2.06 -6.06
C ASN A 137 -4.44 1.94 -5.77
N HIS A 138 -5.20 2.90 -6.27
CA HIS A 138 -6.65 2.86 -6.32
C HIS A 138 -7.12 2.75 -7.76
N TYR A 139 -8.41 3.03 -7.98
CA TYR A 139 -9.04 2.93 -9.29
C TYR A 139 -8.60 4.06 -10.24
N TRP A 140 -8.26 5.25 -9.73
CA TRP A 140 -7.90 6.38 -10.59
C TRP A 140 -6.53 6.19 -11.23
N GLU A 141 -5.58 5.51 -10.57
CA GLU A 141 -4.27 5.25 -11.16
C GLU A 141 -4.32 4.26 -12.35
N ILE A 142 -5.41 3.48 -12.47
CA ILE A 142 -5.63 2.54 -13.57
C ILE A 142 -6.48 3.11 -14.71
N GLU A 143 -6.98 4.35 -14.58
CA GLU A 143 -7.68 5.03 -15.66
C GLU A 143 -6.71 5.42 -16.80
N ASN A 144 -7.28 5.79 -17.95
CA ASN A 144 -6.53 6.29 -19.12
C ASN A 144 -5.41 5.33 -19.56
N ASP A 145 -5.74 4.06 -19.78
CA ASP A 145 -4.79 2.98 -20.10
C ASP A 145 -3.68 2.83 -19.05
N TYR A 146 -4.07 2.79 -17.78
CA TYR A 146 -3.16 2.63 -16.64
C TYR A 146 -2.06 3.70 -16.58
N ARG A 147 -2.32 4.91 -17.10
CA ARG A 147 -1.26 5.92 -17.32
C ARG A 147 -0.45 6.19 -16.06
N GLU A 148 -1.11 6.47 -14.94
CA GLU A 148 -0.39 6.80 -13.70
C GLU A 148 0.34 5.57 -13.16
N LEU A 149 -0.32 4.41 -13.07
CA LEU A 149 0.30 3.18 -12.58
C LEU A 149 1.53 2.77 -13.41
N ARG A 150 1.43 2.83 -14.75
CA ARG A 150 2.54 2.53 -15.66
C ARG A 150 3.70 3.50 -15.44
N TYR A 151 3.41 4.80 -15.34
CA TYR A 151 4.44 5.80 -15.08
C TYR A 151 5.18 5.50 -13.77
N LEU A 152 4.46 5.22 -12.68
CA LEU A 152 5.07 4.91 -11.40
C LEU A 152 5.91 3.61 -11.45
N VAL A 153 5.46 2.58 -12.16
CA VAL A 153 6.25 1.35 -12.38
C VAL A 153 7.55 1.63 -13.14
N GLU A 154 7.50 2.50 -14.15
CA GLU A 154 8.65 2.84 -14.99
C GLU A 154 9.65 3.78 -14.30
N HIS A 155 9.20 4.61 -13.36
CA HIS A 155 9.99 5.70 -12.77
C HIS A 155 10.27 5.54 -11.26
N THR A 156 9.86 4.43 -10.65
CA THR A 156 10.28 4.05 -9.29
C THR A 156 11.34 2.96 -9.31
N ASP A 157 12.24 3.01 -8.33
CA ASP A 157 13.29 2.01 -8.11
C ASP A 157 12.66 0.77 -7.46
N ALA A 158 12.65 -0.35 -8.18
CA ALA A 158 12.10 -1.62 -7.72
C ALA A 158 12.80 -2.19 -6.47
N ALA A 159 14.00 -1.72 -6.14
CA ALA A 159 14.66 -2.05 -4.87
C ALA A 159 14.01 -1.32 -3.68
N ARG A 160 13.34 -0.19 -3.91
CA ARG A 160 12.80 0.71 -2.89
C ARG A 160 11.28 0.69 -2.80
N VAL A 161 10.60 0.55 -3.93
CA VAL A 161 9.14 0.64 -4.04
C VAL A 161 8.60 -0.68 -4.60
N SER A 162 7.51 -1.16 -4.02
CA SER A 162 6.71 -2.25 -4.58
C SER A 162 5.25 -1.86 -4.63
N LEU A 163 4.45 -2.62 -5.35
CA LEU A 163 3.03 -2.36 -5.47
C LEU A 163 2.23 -3.25 -4.50
N LEU A 164 1.25 -2.64 -3.83
CA LEU A 164 0.15 -3.33 -3.16
C LEU A 164 -1.06 -3.21 -4.08
N LEU A 165 -1.27 -4.21 -4.93
CA LEU A 165 -2.34 -4.20 -5.93
C LEU A 165 -3.66 -4.65 -5.31
N PRO A 166 -4.71 -3.82 -5.25
CA PRO A 166 -6.02 -4.27 -4.81
C PRO A 166 -6.60 -5.22 -5.86
N TYR A 167 -7.11 -6.37 -5.40
CA TYR A 167 -7.95 -7.21 -6.24
C TYR A 167 -9.40 -6.72 -6.12
N ALA A 168 -9.77 -5.83 -7.04
CA ALA A 168 -11.17 -5.54 -7.34
C ALA A 168 -11.41 -5.92 -8.81
N PRO A 169 -12.48 -6.64 -9.15
CA PRO A 169 -12.83 -6.83 -10.55
C PRO A 169 -12.93 -5.46 -11.22
N SER A 170 -12.24 -5.30 -12.34
CA SER A 170 -12.07 -4.06 -13.11
C SER A 170 -13.39 -3.48 -13.69
N ASP A 171 -14.53 -4.00 -13.27
CA ASP A 171 -15.87 -3.68 -13.78
C ASP A 171 -16.36 -2.27 -13.40
N ARG A 172 -15.62 -1.52 -12.58
CA ARG A 172 -15.97 -0.11 -12.34
C ARG A 172 -15.41 0.86 -13.38
N SER A 173 -14.47 0.45 -14.23
CA SER A 173 -13.79 1.36 -15.17
C SER A 173 -14.13 1.15 -16.66
N HIS A 174 -15.05 0.23 -17.02
CA HIS A 174 -15.45 0.07 -18.42
C HIS A 174 -16.93 -0.33 -18.61
N PRO A 175 -17.77 0.51 -19.23
CA PRO A 175 -18.94 0.01 -19.96
C PRO A 175 -18.44 -0.65 -21.25
N GLY A 176 -18.25 -1.96 -21.20
CA GLY A 176 -18.10 -2.79 -22.41
C GLY A 176 -16.67 -3.13 -22.81
N ILE A 177 -16.13 -4.19 -22.21
CA ILE A 177 -15.31 -5.16 -22.93
C ILE A 177 -15.83 -6.53 -22.53
N GLY A 178 -16.44 -7.24 -23.49
CA GLY A 178 -17.05 -8.55 -23.28
C GLY A 178 -16.06 -9.57 -22.71
N THR A 179 -16.60 -10.51 -21.95
CA THR A 179 -15.93 -11.61 -21.22
C THR A 179 -15.24 -12.66 -22.12
N GLU A 180 -14.76 -12.30 -23.31
CA GLU A 180 -14.18 -13.22 -24.29
C GLU A 180 -12.71 -12.91 -24.59
N ARG A 181 -11.84 -12.83 -23.58
CA ARG A 181 -10.39 -13.00 -23.84
C ARG A 181 -9.51 -13.33 -22.64
N LEU A 182 -9.98 -14.19 -21.74
CA LEU A 182 -9.11 -14.87 -20.78
C LEU A 182 -9.23 -16.39 -20.97
N ALA A 183 -8.92 -16.84 -22.17
CA ALA A 183 -8.52 -18.21 -22.43
C ALA A 183 -7.14 -18.15 -23.10
N ASP A 184 -6.16 -18.77 -22.46
CA ASP A 184 -4.78 -19.02 -22.90
C ASP A 184 -3.67 -18.11 -22.31
N PRO A 185 -3.10 -18.51 -21.14
CA PRO A 185 -1.97 -17.82 -20.52
C PRO A 185 -0.60 -18.08 -21.19
N GLU A 186 -0.49 -18.92 -22.23
CA GLU A 186 0.82 -19.24 -22.85
C GLU A 186 1.24 -18.31 -23.99
N ARG A 187 0.37 -17.41 -24.48
CA ARG A 187 0.69 -16.52 -25.61
C ARG A 187 1.34 -15.18 -25.28
N ALA A 188 1.45 -14.82 -24.00
CA ALA A 188 1.98 -13.51 -23.58
C ALA A 188 3.52 -13.45 -23.46
N PHE A 189 4.23 -14.59 -23.52
CA PHE A 189 5.67 -14.65 -23.22
C PHE A 189 6.61 -14.68 -24.43
N LEU A 190 6.12 -14.59 -25.68
CA LEU A 190 6.95 -14.74 -26.90
C LEU A 190 6.86 -13.58 -27.90
N ARG A 191 6.86 -12.33 -27.44
CA ARG A 191 7.07 -11.15 -28.33
C ARG A 191 8.17 -10.19 -27.86
N LYS A 192 9.28 -10.75 -27.37
CA LYS A 192 10.56 -10.04 -27.24
C LYS A 192 11.70 -10.88 -27.84
N SER A 193 11.61 -11.21 -29.14
CA SER A 193 12.77 -11.75 -29.88
C SER A 193 12.68 -11.61 -31.40
N GLU A 194 11.82 -10.75 -31.95
CA GLU A 194 11.80 -10.49 -33.39
C GLU A 194 11.45 -9.04 -33.67
N ARG A 195 12.48 -8.20 -33.71
CA ARG A 195 12.63 -7.08 -34.65
C ARG A 195 14.03 -6.52 -34.46
N GLY A 196 14.94 -7.03 -35.28
CA GLY A 196 16.20 -6.38 -35.58
C GLY A 196 15.98 -5.23 -36.59
N TRP A 197 17.00 -4.36 -36.63
CA TRP A 197 17.12 -3.04 -37.26
C TRP A 197 16.52 -1.90 -36.44
#